data_AF-A0A1G4PQM5-F1
#
_entry.id   AF-A0A1G4PQM5-F1
#
_cell.length_a   1.000
_cell.length_b   1.000
_cell.length_c   1.000
_cell.angle_alpha   90.00
_cell.angle_beta   90.00
_cell.angle_gamma   90.00
#
_symmetry.space_group_name_H-M   'P 1'
#
loop_
_entity.id
_entity.type
_entity.pdbx_description
1 polymer ?
#
loop_
_entity_poly.entity_id
_entity_poly.type
_entity_poly.pdbx_seq_one_letter_code
_entity_poly.pdbx_strand_id
1 'polypeptide(L)'
;MRHILALLAIASLAAACSPAPQKDTAATQVSASAEMSESSRSSIAITAAISDAATSSSDGTCISEIGKAASDRLVERCIMVSPATHPPCNAANSCQMIQGEIDRSCAMYGPEEKKPAECTR
;
A
#
# COMPACT_ATOMS: atom_id res chain seq x y z
N MET A 1 -42.82 -29.29 10.59
CA MET A 1 -42.14 -29.82 11.79
C MET A 1 -40.91 -28.94 12.03
N ARG A 2 -41.09 -27.71 12.53
CA ARG A 2 -40.99 -27.28 13.95
C ARG A 2 -39.60 -27.53 14.56
N HIS A 3 -38.66 -26.65 14.23
CA HIS A 3 -37.56 -26.24 15.11
C HIS A 3 -37.43 -24.71 14.95
N ILE A 4 -38.37 -23.88 15.40
CA ILE A 4 -38.62 -23.38 16.77
C ILE A 4 -37.34 -23.27 17.62
N LEU A 5 -36.89 -22.01 17.74
CA LEU A 5 -36.23 -21.32 18.86
C LEU A 5 -34.92 -21.88 19.43
N ALA A 6 -33.85 -21.08 19.27
CA ALA A 6 -33.10 -20.58 20.42
C ALA A 6 -32.51 -19.20 20.07
N LEU A 7 -33.24 -18.16 20.46
CA LEU A 7 -32.74 -16.81 20.66
C LEU A 7 -31.74 -16.82 21.83
N LEU A 8 -30.49 -16.44 21.58
CA LEU A 8 -29.62 -15.91 22.62
C LEU A 8 -29.03 -14.60 22.12
N ALA A 9 -29.72 -13.53 22.51
CA ALA A 9 -29.20 -12.19 22.51
C ALA A 9 -28.07 -12.11 23.55
N ILE A 10 -26.86 -11.71 23.12
CA ILE A 10 -25.84 -11.22 24.05
C ILE A 10 -25.53 -9.79 23.63
N ALA A 11 -25.96 -8.89 24.50
CA ALA A 11 -25.85 -7.46 24.40
C ALA A 11 -24.41 -6.99 24.67
N SER A 12 -23.89 -6.18 23.74
CA SER A 12 -23.06 -4.97 23.92
C SER A 12 -22.14 -4.85 25.14
N LEU A 13 -20.84 -4.87 24.89
CA LEU A 13 -19.87 -4.03 25.62
C LEU A 13 -19.27 -3.01 24.65
N ALA A 14 -19.74 -1.76 24.73
CA ALA A 14 -19.13 -0.62 24.09
C ALA A 14 -17.87 -0.24 24.86
N ALA A 15 -16.70 -0.64 24.36
CA ALA A 15 -15.42 -0.12 24.83
C ALA A 15 -15.19 1.25 24.20
N ALA A 16 -15.60 2.31 24.91
CA ALA A 16 -15.23 3.68 24.61
C ALA A 16 -13.71 3.85 24.83
N CYS A 17 -12.93 3.86 23.74
CA CYS A 17 -11.55 4.30 23.77
C CYS A 17 -11.53 5.80 23.41
N SER A 18 -11.34 6.65 24.41
CA SER A 18 -11.11 8.08 24.19
C SER A 18 -9.70 8.30 23.62
N PRO A 19 -9.53 9.15 22.58
CA PRO A 19 -8.22 9.59 22.14
C PRO A 19 -7.62 10.59 23.14
N ALA A 20 -6.39 10.33 23.58
CA ALA A 20 -5.60 11.27 24.38
C ALA A 20 -5.06 12.42 23.51
N PRO A 21 -5.04 13.67 24.00
CA PRO A 21 -4.48 14.80 23.27
C PRO A 21 -2.94 14.71 23.24
N GLN A 22 -2.37 14.71 22.03
CA GLN A 22 -0.94 14.84 21.81
C GLN A 22 -0.53 16.26 22.19
N LYS A 23 0.34 16.40 23.19
CA LYS A 23 1.03 17.65 23.49
C LYS A 23 2.07 17.91 22.39
N ASP A 24 1.82 18.92 21.58
CA ASP A 24 2.82 19.53 20.73
C ASP A 24 4.00 19.98 21.59
N THR A 25 5.11 19.25 21.48
CA THR A 25 6.38 19.65 22.08
C THR A 25 7.21 20.24 20.95
N ALA A 26 6.98 21.52 20.69
CA ALA A 26 7.83 22.32 19.83
C ALA A 26 9.13 22.69 20.55
N ALA A 27 10.22 22.59 19.80
CA ALA A 27 11.47 23.33 19.93
C ALA A 27 12.34 23.10 21.18
N THR A 28 13.45 22.41 20.96
CA THR A 28 14.81 22.92 21.28
C THR A 28 15.80 21.83 20.92
N GLN A 29 16.66 22.07 19.94
CA GLN A 29 18.11 21.79 20.02
C GLN A 29 18.85 22.80 19.15
N VAL A 30 19.42 23.80 19.83
CA VAL A 30 20.59 24.54 19.33
C VAL A 30 21.80 23.69 19.68
N SER A 31 22.65 23.37 18.69
CA SER A 31 24.08 23.24 18.92
C SER A 31 24.82 23.36 17.60
N ALA A 32 25.52 24.47 17.44
CA ALA A 32 26.46 24.74 16.37
C ALA A 32 27.87 24.90 16.98
N SER A 33 28.79 24.04 16.57
CA SER A 33 30.24 24.26 16.37
C SER A 33 30.80 22.90 15.91
N ALA A 34 31.26 22.72 14.67
CA ALA A 34 32.51 23.21 14.07
C ALA A 34 33.74 22.67 14.84
N GLU A 35 34.76 21.99 14.31
CA GLU A 35 35.18 21.41 13.02
C GLU A 35 36.09 20.21 13.41
N MET A 36 36.46 19.22 12.59
CA MET A 36 37.47 19.30 11.53
C MET A 36 37.85 17.85 11.17
N SER A 37 37.86 17.46 9.90
CA SER A 37 38.87 16.53 9.32
C SER A 37 38.57 16.26 7.86
N GLU A 38 39.18 17.09 7.04
CA GLU A 38 39.51 16.85 5.64
C GLU A 38 40.42 15.62 5.52
N SER A 39 40.00 14.58 4.79
CA SER A 39 40.94 13.59 4.23
C SER A 39 40.43 13.06 2.89
N SER A 40 40.82 13.80 1.86
CA SER A 40 41.32 13.37 0.56
C SER A 40 40.86 12.05 -0.07
N ARG A 41 40.26 12.24 -1.26
CA ARG A 41 40.29 11.42 -2.48
C ARG A 41 39.42 10.16 -2.52
N SER A 42 38.30 10.24 -3.24
CA SER A 42 38.28 10.02 -4.69
C SER A 42 36.83 10.03 -5.15
N SER A 43 36.37 11.17 -5.70
CA SER A 43 35.03 11.28 -6.28
C SER A 43 35.02 10.53 -7.61
N ILE A 44 34.83 9.22 -7.56
CA ILE A 44 34.38 8.45 -8.72
C ILE A 44 32.95 8.93 -8.96
N ALA A 45 32.76 9.73 -10.00
CA ALA A 45 31.45 10.03 -10.54
C ALA A 45 30.88 8.71 -11.07
N ILE A 46 30.25 7.94 -10.19
CA ILE A 46 29.36 6.86 -10.58
C ILE A 46 28.16 7.58 -11.17
N THR A 47 28.14 7.74 -12.49
CA THR A 47 26.90 7.94 -13.23
C THR A 47 26.09 6.67 -13.03
N ALA A 48 25.49 6.54 -11.84
CA ALA A 48 24.43 5.59 -11.62
C ALA A 48 23.33 6.08 -12.55
N ALA A 49 23.19 5.38 -13.68
CA ALA A 49 21.93 5.29 -14.36
C ALA A 49 20.94 4.81 -13.30
N ILE A 50 20.33 5.76 -12.59
CA ILE A 50 19.09 5.54 -11.89
C ILE A 50 18.11 5.16 -12.99
N SER A 51 17.99 3.86 -13.24
CA SER A 51 16.81 3.33 -13.90
C SER A 51 15.64 3.94 -13.14
N ASP A 52 14.92 4.81 -13.84
CA ASP A 52 13.72 5.52 -13.42
C ASP A 52 12.89 4.55 -12.58
N ALA A 53 13.05 4.64 -11.25
CA ALA A 53 12.26 3.87 -10.32
C ALA A 53 10.92 4.57 -10.37
N ALA A 54 10.12 4.16 -11.36
CA ALA A 54 8.88 4.76 -11.81
C ALA A 54 8.22 5.52 -10.66
N THR A 55 8.52 6.82 -10.60
CA THR A 55 7.70 7.77 -9.88
C THR A 55 6.35 7.65 -10.56
N SER A 56 5.50 6.80 -9.98
CA SER A 56 4.14 6.52 -10.43
C SER A 56 3.28 7.72 -10.06
N SER A 57 3.72 8.90 -10.45
CA SER A 57 2.98 10.14 -10.43
C SER A 57 2.06 10.10 -11.65
N SER A 58 1.15 9.13 -11.67
CA SER A 58 0.02 9.19 -12.59
C SER A 58 -0.97 10.12 -11.91
N ASP A 59 -1.14 11.30 -12.47
CA ASP A 59 -1.96 12.42 -11.98
C ASP A 59 -3.48 12.12 -11.94
N GLY A 60 -3.87 10.91 -11.57
CA GLY A 60 -5.25 10.46 -11.50
C GLY A 60 -5.42 9.25 -10.59
N THR A 61 -6.58 9.19 -9.93
CA THR A 61 -7.05 8.00 -9.23
C THR A 61 -7.62 7.01 -10.25
N CYS A 62 -7.60 5.71 -9.95
CA CYS A 62 -8.22 4.72 -10.82
C CYS A 62 -9.75 4.95 -10.94
N ILE A 63 -10.37 5.52 -9.91
CA ILE A 63 -11.76 5.98 -9.95
C ILE A 63 -11.97 7.02 -11.05
N SER A 64 -11.07 8.01 -11.20
CA SER A 64 -11.18 9.04 -12.25
C SER A 64 -10.84 8.52 -13.65
N GLU A 65 -10.02 7.48 -13.75
CA GLU A 65 -9.60 6.90 -15.04
C GLU A 65 -10.67 5.98 -15.65
N ILE A 66 -11.25 5.06 -14.86
CA ILE A 66 -12.15 4.01 -15.36
C ILE A 66 -13.53 4.00 -14.70
N GLY A 67 -13.79 4.93 -13.77
CA GLY A 67 -15.03 4.99 -13.01
C GLY A 67 -15.05 4.03 -11.81
N LYS A 68 -15.89 4.36 -10.82
CA LYS A 68 -15.92 3.65 -9.53
C LYS A 68 -16.12 2.14 -9.67
N ALA A 69 -17.12 1.70 -10.43
CA ALA A 69 -17.45 0.27 -10.53
C ALA A 69 -16.32 -0.55 -11.17
N ALA A 70 -15.63 -0.02 -12.18
CA ALA A 70 -14.51 -0.71 -12.81
C ALA A 70 -13.26 -0.68 -11.92
N SER A 71 -13.00 0.44 -11.24
CA SER A 71 -11.91 0.56 -10.25
C SER A 71 -12.11 -0.40 -9.08
N ASP A 72 -13.33 -0.54 -8.56
CA ASP A 72 -13.64 -1.48 -7.48
C ASP A 72 -13.34 -2.93 -7.92
N ARG A 73 -13.73 -3.31 -9.14
CA ARG A 73 -13.41 -4.66 -9.68
C ARG A 73 -11.91 -4.88 -9.84
N LEU A 74 -11.16 -3.85 -10.23
CA LEU A 74 -9.71 -3.94 -10.35
C LEU A 74 -9.04 -4.11 -8.97
N VAL A 75 -9.51 -3.36 -7.97
CA VAL A 75 -9.04 -3.48 -6.58
C VAL A 75 -9.38 -4.85 -6.00
N GLU A 76 -10.59 -5.34 -6.20
CA GLU A 76 -11.00 -6.68 -5.75
C GLU A 76 -10.07 -7.76 -6.32
N ARG A 77 -9.81 -7.70 -7.64
CA ARG A 77 -8.86 -8.62 -8.28
C ARG A 77 -7.46 -8.51 -7.68
N CYS A 78 -7.00 -7.30 -7.38
CA CYS A 78 -5.70 -7.06 -6.75
C CYS A 78 -5.60 -7.71 -5.36
N ILE A 79 -6.63 -7.57 -4.52
CA ILE A 79 -6.68 -8.15 -3.17
C ILE A 79 -6.65 -9.69 -3.23
N MET A 80 -7.27 -10.30 -4.24
CA MET A 80 -7.30 -11.76 -4.41
C MET A 80 -5.93 -12.38 -4.73
N VAL A 81 -5.01 -11.62 -5.32
CA VAL A 81 -3.68 -12.13 -5.73
C VAL A 81 -2.52 -11.53 -4.95
N SER A 82 -2.71 -10.37 -4.34
CA SER A 82 -1.67 -9.70 -3.57
C SER A 82 -1.73 -10.10 -2.09
N PRO A 83 -0.60 -10.44 -1.45
CA PRO A 83 -0.51 -10.53 0.00
C PRO A 83 -0.84 -9.20 0.71
N ALA A 84 -0.80 -8.07 0.00
CA ALA A 84 -1.03 -6.75 0.55
C ALA A 84 -2.53 -6.41 0.52
N THR A 85 -3.13 -6.28 1.70
CA THR A 85 -4.49 -5.75 1.84
C THR A 85 -4.55 -4.22 1.83
N HIS A 86 -3.37 -3.53 1.82
CA HIS A 86 -3.00 -2.13 1.46
C HIS A 86 -1.44 -2.04 1.53
N PRO A 87 -0.67 -1.11 0.89
CA PRO A 87 -0.98 0.09 0.07
C PRO A 87 -1.16 0.00 -1.48
N PRO A 88 -0.83 -1.09 -2.21
CA PRO A 88 -0.91 -1.05 -3.69
C PRO A 88 -2.34 -1.30 -4.24
N CYS A 89 -3.16 -2.09 -3.56
CA CYS A 89 -4.56 -2.37 -3.95
C CYS A 89 -5.51 -1.32 -3.38
N ASN A 90 -5.49 -0.10 -3.93
CA ASN A 90 -6.36 1.00 -3.49
C ASN A 90 -6.86 1.82 -4.69
N ALA A 91 -8.17 2.08 -4.77
CA ALA A 91 -8.80 2.81 -5.86
C ALA A 91 -8.35 4.29 -5.97
N ALA A 92 -7.78 4.85 -4.90
CA ALA A 92 -7.15 6.16 -4.90
C ALA A 92 -5.77 6.17 -5.58
N ASN A 93 -5.16 5.01 -5.81
CA ASN A 93 -3.97 4.89 -6.66
C ASN A 93 -4.39 4.89 -8.14
N SER A 94 -3.44 5.12 -9.04
CA SER A 94 -3.68 4.99 -10.48
C SER A 94 -4.00 3.57 -10.89
N CYS A 95 -4.74 3.38 -11.98
CA CYS A 95 -5.03 2.02 -12.46
C CYS A 95 -3.76 1.28 -12.84
N GLN A 96 -2.73 1.99 -13.35
CA GLN A 96 -1.43 1.40 -13.66
C GLN A 96 -0.74 0.83 -12.42
N MET A 97 -0.80 1.51 -11.27
CA MET A 97 -0.20 1.00 -10.03
C MET A 97 -0.91 -0.27 -9.55
N ILE A 98 -2.25 -0.28 -9.56
CA ILE A 98 -3.05 -1.44 -9.14
C ILE A 98 -2.80 -2.62 -10.10
N GLN A 99 -2.74 -2.37 -11.41
CA GLN A 99 -2.44 -3.41 -12.40
C GLN A 99 -1.01 -3.93 -12.27
N GLY A 100 -0.04 -3.05 -12.02
CA GLY A 100 1.36 -3.45 -11.80
C GLY A 100 1.50 -4.39 -10.60
N GLU A 101 0.72 -4.17 -9.55
CA GLU A 101 0.70 -5.06 -8.38
C GLU A 101 0.09 -6.43 -8.68
N ILE A 102 -1.00 -6.47 -9.47
CA ILE A 102 -1.58 -7.73 -9.96
C ILE A 102 -0.53 -8.51 -10.75
N ASP A 103 0.11 -7.85 -11.72
CA ASP A 103 1.12 -8.48 -12.58
C ASP A 103 2.32 -8.99 -11.75
N ARG A 104 2.83 -8.17 -10.81
CA ARG A 104 3.91 -8.54 -9.90
C ARG A 104 3.55 -9.75 -9.05
N SER A 105 2.35 -9.77 -8.47
CA SER A 105 1.90 -10.86 -7.60
C SER A 105 1.71 -12.16 -8.39
N CYS A 106 1.12 -12.07 -9.59
CA CYS A 106 0.91 -13.21 -10.47
C CYS A 106 2.20 -13.80 -11.09
N ALA A 107 3.26 -12.99 -11.17
CA ALA A 107 4.58 -13.44 -11.60
C ALA A 107 5.31 -14.28 -10.53
N MET A 108 4.89 -14.22 -9.26
CA MET A 108 5.53 -14.99 -8.17
C MET A 108 5.17 -16.48 -8.18
N TYR A 109 4.07 -16.85 -8.84
CA TYR A 109 3.68 -18.25 -8.98
C TYR A 109 4.64 -19.00 -9.90
N GLY A 110 5.07 -20.18 -9.45
CA GLY A 110 5.96 -21.06 -10.20
C GLY A 110 5.34 -21.61 -11.49
N PRO A 111 6.17 -22.13 -12.42
CA PRO A 111 5.71 -22.67 -13.71
C PRO A 111 4.79 -23.90 -13.57
N GLU A 112 4.95 -24.68 -12.50
CA GLU A 112 4.13 -25.88 -12.22
C GLU A 112 3.01 -25.59 -11.20
N GLU A 113 2.95 -24.37 -10.65
CA GLU A 113 1.92 -23.99 -9.70
C GLU A 113 0.62 -23.59 -10.41
N LYS A 114 -0.51 -24.02 -9.84
CA LYS A 114 -1.81 -23.58 -10.33
C LYS A 114 -2.04 -22.12 -9.91
N LYS A 115 -1.96 -21.21 -10.88
CA LYS A 115 -2.26 -19.79 -10.67
C LYS A 115 -3.76 -19.56 -10.39
N PRO A 116 -4.12 -18.58 -9.55
CA PRO A 116 -5.50 -18.11 -9.40
C PRO A 116 -6.08 -17.65 -10.74
N ALA A 117 -7.41 -17.67 -10.87
CA ALA A 117 -8.09 -17.23 -12.10
C ALA A 117 -7.85 -15.73 -12.36
N GLU A 118 -7.66 -14.97 -11.30
CA GLU A 118 -7.37 -13.54 -11.27
C GLU A 118 -6.02 -13.19 -11.92
N CYS A 119 -5.14 -14.19 -12.10
CA CYS A 119 -3.89 -14.06 -12.83
C CYS A 119 -4.01 -14.32 -14.34
N THR A 120 -5.23 -14.55 -14.84
CA THR A 120 -5.53 -14.61 -16.27
C THR A 120 -6.04 -13.24 -16.73
N ARG A 121 -5.50 -12.74 -17.86
CA ARG A 121 -5.85 -11.42 -18.42
C ARG A 121 -7.12 -11.47 -19.26
#